data_AF-A0A0R3PSZ7-F1
#
_entry.id   AF-A0A0R3PSZ7-F1
#
_cell.length_a   1.000
_cell.length_b   1.000
_cell.length_c   1.000
_cell.angle_alpha   90.00
_cell.angle_beta   90.00
_cell.angle_gamma   90.00
#
_symmetry.space_group_name_H-M   'P 1'
#
loop_
_entity.id
_entity.type
_entity.pdbx_description
1 polymer ?
#
loop_
_entity_poly.entity_id
_entity_poly.type
_entity_poly.pdbx_seq_one_letter_code
_entity_poly.pdbx_strand_id
1 'polypeptide(L)'
;MPRLRESRSWELNTFYYQLEENICNEKAYHKYVDRYFNGLGKANKNEHRIGNFFLGEGNENENHSTGLLSAAYLLRGFSFFQKKESRRWTWESPNGMTHAEIDHILTNQKWCLLDTSVVPSFRTSSDHRLFRAKIRLSRKLEKHSLHRPRGKSLVVYDENTLNEVLSKCDWQINEDLTEDYELLVEGLKSCAELASVPQARRSDRISITTKGLLEKERKQKLDPTAARLKWLVINASCRRALQEDLQRYKQKKLLEATEKKAVWKNAVGTCVTTMFHCQS
;
A
#
# COMPACT_ATOMS: atom_id res chain seq x y z
N MET A 1 -22.81 27.00 -32.75
CA MET A 1 -23.00 26.85 -31.30
C MET A 1 -21.77 26.17 -30.63
N PRO A 2 -20.59 26.82 -30.51
CA PRO A 2 -19.43 26.25 -29.80
C PRO A 2 -19.38 26.62 -28.30
N ARG A 3 -19.90 27.82 -27.95
CA ARG A 3 -19.80 28.41 -26.60
C ARG A 3 -20.47 27.62 -25.46
N LEU A 4 -21.47 26.78 -25.77
CA LEU A 4 -22.18 25.96 -24.76
C LEU A 4 -21.45 24.66 -24.39
N ARG A 5 -20.48 24.23 -25.21
CA ARG A 5 -19.69 23.01 -24.95
C ARG A 5 -18.48 23.31 -24.07
N GLU A 6 -17.84 24.45 -24.29
CA GLU A 6 -16.75 24.98 -23.45
C GLU A 6 -17.24 25.34 -22.05
N SER A 7 -18.48 25.85 -21.92
CA SER A 7 -19.02 26.23 -20.61
C SER A 7 -19.17 25.04 -19.65
N ARG A 8 -19.63 23.90 -20.17
CA ARG A 8 -19.78 22.67 -19.38
C ARG A 8 -18.45 22.02 -18.99
N SER A 9 -17.41 22.21 -19.79
CA SER A 9 -16.08 21.65 -19.52
C SER A 9 -15.39 22.36 -18.34
N TRP A 10 -15.43 23.69 -18.28
CA TRP A 10 -14.83 24.42 -17.15
C TRP A 10 -15.58 24.18 -15.84
N GLU A 11 -16.91 24.10 -15.88
CA GLU A 11 -17.73 23.79 -14.69
C GLU A 11 -17.39 22.41 -14.15
N LEU A 12 -17.27 21.41 -15.04
CA LEU A 12 -16.90 20.05 -14.70
C LEU A 12 -15.49 19.99 -14.10
N ASN A 13 -14.52 20.66 -14.71
CA ASN A 13 -13.14 20.71 -14.21
C ASN A 13 -13.09 21.36 -12.83
N THR A 14 -13.76 22.50 -12.67
CA THR A 14 -13.84 23.22 -11.39
C THR A 14 -14.43 22.33 -10.30
N PHE A 15 -15.48 21.58 -10.63
CA PHE A 15 -16.08 20.63 -9.71
C PHE A 15 -15.08 19.53 -9.28
N TYR A 16 -14.34 18.92 -10.21
CA TYR A 16 -13.35 17.89 -9.88
C TYR A 16 -12.19 18.44 -9.06
N TYR A 17 -11.69 19.64 -9.38
CA TYR A 17 -10.64 20.30 -8.59
C TYR A 17 -11.08 20.57 -7.16
N GLN A 18 -12.28 21.13 -6.97
CA GLN A 18 -12.84 21.38 -5.64
C GLN A 18 -13.08 20.07 -4.87
N LEU A 19 -13.56 19.03 -5.55
CA LEU A 19 -13.77 17.73 -4.93
C LEU A 19 -12.45 17.10 -4.48
N GLU A 20 -11.43 17.12 -5.34
CA GLU A 20 -10.08 16.66 -5.02
C GLU A 20 -9.52 17.42 -3.81
N GLU A 21 -9.55 18.75 -3.85
CA GLU A 21 -9.07 19.61 -2.77
C GLU A 21 -9.74 19.26 -1.44
N ASN A 22 -11.07 19.12 -1.43
CA ASN A 22 -11.82 18.75 -0.23
C ASN A 22 -11.44 17.35 0.29
N ILE A 23 -11.31 16.37 -0.61
CA ILE A 23 -10.91 15.01 -0.21
C ILE A 23 -9.49 15.02 0.35
N CYS A 24 -8.56 15.76 -0.26
CA CYS A 24 -7.16 15.85 0.18
C CYS A 24 -7.02 16.59 1.51
N ASN A 25 -7.77 17.68 1.71
CA ASN A 25 -7.74 18.49 2.93
C ASN A 25 -8.40 17.79 4.13
N GLU A 26 -9.35 16.88 3.88
CA GLU A 26 -9.98 16.10 4.94
C GLU A 26 -8.95 15.18 5.64
N LYS A 27 -8.89 15.25 6.97
CA LYS A 27 -7.93 14.50 7.80
C LYS A 27 -8.49 13.16 8.27
N ALA A 28 -9.73 12.83 7.92
CA ALA A 28 -10.34 11.55 8.24
C ALA A 28 -9.51 10.37 7.70
N TYR A 29 -9.27 9.40 8.57
CA TYR A 29 -8.53 8.18 8.22
C TYR A 29 -9.27 7.30 7.21
N HIS A 30 -10.59 7.19 7.38
CA HIS A 30 -11.48 6.51 6.45
C HIS A 30 -12.22 7.55 5.62
N LYS A 31 -12.05 7.49 4.29
CA LYS A 31 -12.76 8.34 3.33
C LYS A 31 -13.63 7.45 2.45
N TYR A 32 -14.89 7.84 2.31
CA TYR A 32 -15.85 7.22 1.41
C TYR A 32 -16.52 8.33 0.61
N VAL A 33 -16.47 8.19 -0.71
CA VAL A 33 -17.16 9.10 -1.63
C VAL A 33 -18.14 8.25 -2.41
N ASP A 34 -19.42 8.57 -2.27
CA ASP A 34 -20.49 7.96 -3.04
C ASP A 34 -20.91 8.94 -4.13
N ARG A 35 -20.79 8.55 -5.39
CA ARG A 35 -21.27 9.39 -6.49
C ARG A 35 -21.44 8.65 -7.81
N TYR A 36 -22.28 9.28 -8.62
CA TYR A 36 -22.41 9.15 -10.06
C TYR A 36 -21.19 9.76 -10.77
N PHE A 37 -20.29 8.92 -11.28
CA PHE A 37 -19.12 9.33 -12.06
C PHE A 37 -19.27 8.81 -13.49
N ASN A 38 -19.75 9.67 -14.39
CA ASN A 38 -19.87 9.31 -15.81
C ASN A 38 -18.50 9.16 -16.47
N GLY A 39 -18.31 8.04 -17.17
CA GLY A 39 -17.14 7.78 -18.00
C GLY A 39 -15.93 7.39 -17.17
N LEU A 40 -15.87 6.13 -16.79
CA LEU A 40 -14.83 5.63 -15.91
C LEU A 40 -14.32 4.30 -16.45
N GLY A 41 -13.16 4.33 -17.09
CA GLY A 41 -12.70 3.29 -17.98
C GLY A 41 -12.09 2.07 -17.34
N LYS A 42 -11.63 1.19 -18.24
CA LYS A 42 -10.81 0.04 -17.87
C LYS A 42 -9.54 0.52 -17.19
N ALA A 43 -9.17 -0.19 -16.13
CA ALA A 43 -7.87 -0.05 -15.50
C ALA A 43 -6.78 -0.21 -16.57
N ASN A 44 -5.90 0.78 -16.71
CA ASN A 44 -4.61 0.52 -17.34
C ASN A 44 -3.87 -0.54 -16.51
N LYS A 45 -3.07 -1.41 -17.14
CA LYS A 45 -2.39 -2.54 -16.45
C LYS A 45 -1.55 -2.10 -15.23
N ASN A 46 -1.19 -0.82 -15.15
CA ASN A 46 -0.40 -0.22 -14.07
C ASN A 46 -1.23 0.51 -13.00
N GLU A 47 -2.56 0.60 -13.19
CA GLU A 47 -3.44 1.36 -12.30
C GLU A 47 -4.05 0.48 -11.21
N HIS A 48 -3.32 0.32 -10.11
CA HIS A 48 -3.72 -0.44 -8.93
C HIS A 48 -4.98 0.07 -8.20
N ARG A 49 -5.54 1.20 -8.65
CA ARG A 49 -6.69 1.89 -8.04
C ARG A 49 -8.03 1.36 -8.53
N ILE A 50 -8.05 0.69 -9.67
CA ILE A 50 -9.21 0.04 -10.25
C ILE A 50 -8.95 -1.48 -10.21
N GLY A 51 -9.89 -2.24 -9.68
CA GLY A 51 -9.79 -3.69 -9.62
C GLY A 51 -10.06 -4.39 -10.96
N ASN A 52 -9.67 -5.65 -11.03
CA ASN A 52 -9.67 -6.45 -12.27
C ASN A 52 -11.06 -6.82 -12.81
N PHE A 53 -12.14 -6.54 -12.06
CA PHE A 53 -13.49 -6.99 -12.41
C PHE A 53 -14.37 -5.90 -13.03
N PHE A 54 -13.80 -4.81 -13.54
CA PHE A 54 -14.55 -3.72 -14.16
C PHE A 54 -15.32 -4.11 -15.44
N LEU A 55 -16.44 -3.44 -15.73
CA LEU A 55 -17.26 -3.59 -16.94
C LEU A 55 -17.30 -2.27 -17.73
N GLY A 56 -16.57 -2.14 -18.84
CA GLY A 56 -16.63 -0.97 -19.72
C GLY A 56 -15.46 -0.87 -20.70
N GLU A 57 -15.58 0.00 -21.70
CA GLU A 57 -14.50 0.40 -22.61
C GLU A 57 -14.26 1.91 -22.51
N GLY A 58 -13.02 2.30 -22.82
CA GLY A 58 -12.49 3.64 -22.68
C GLY A 58 -13.34 4.75 -23.33
N ASN A 59 -13.71 5.82 -22.63
CA ASN A 59 -14.24 7.07 -23.19
C ASN A 59 -13.46 8.34 -22.70
N GLU A 60 -13.65 9.48 -23.37
CA GLU A 60 -12.88 10.71 -23.10
C GLU A 60 -13.13 11.33 -21.71
N ASN A 61 -14.25 11.00 -21.04
CA ASN A 61 -14.56 11.49 -19.69
C ASN A 61 -13.79 10.77 -18.59
N GLU A 62 -13.06 9.71 -18.94
CA GLU A 62 -12.26 8.90 -18.02
C GLU A 62 -11.13 9.66 -17.37
N ASN A 63 -10.56 10.63 -18.07
CA ASN A 63 -9.40 11.35 -17.58
C ASN A 63 -9.67 12.09 -16.27
N HIS A 64 -10.87 12.65 -16.08
CA HIS A 64 -11.21 13.39 -14.85
C HIS A 64 -11.39 12.48 -13.65
N SER A 65 -12.14 11.39 -13.83
CA SER A 65 -12.46 10.49 -12.73
C SER A 65 -11.27 9.58 -12.38
N THR A 66 -10.51 9.13 -13.37
CA THR A 66 -9.21 8.45 -13.18
C THR A 66 -8.18 9.39 -12.54
N GLY A 67 -8.12 10.65 -13.01
CA GLY A 67 -7.32 11.71 -12.40
C GLY A 67 -7.65 11.91 -10.92
N LEU A 68 -8.93 12.01 -10.58
CA LEU A 68 -9.40 12.13 -9.20
C LEU A 68 -9.00 10.93 -8.34
N LEU A 69 -9.19 9.70 -8.83
CA LEU A 69 -8.75 8.49 -8.10
C LEU A 69 -7.26 8.55 -7.80
N SER A 70 -6.47 9.01 -8.79
CA SER A 70 -5.03 9.12 -8.67
C SER A 70 -4.59 10.20 -7.69
N ALA A 71 -5.13 11.40 -7.83
CA ALA A 71 -4.76 12.56 -7.04
C ALA A 71 -5.25 12.47 -5.59
N ALA A 72 -6.51 12.04 -5.38
CA ALA A 72 -7.12 11.94 -4.05
C ALA A 72 -6.82 10.61 -3.33
N TYR A 73 -5.97 9.76 -3.92
CA TYR A 73 -5.62 8.43 -3.43
C TYR A 73 -6.82 7.50 -3.17
N LEU A 74 -7.84 7.56 -4.01
CA LEU A 74 -9.05 6.75 -3.89
C LEU A 74 -8.98 5.48 -4.74
N LEU A 75 -9.79 4.51 -4.33
CA LEU A 75 -9.92 3.20 -4.96
C LEU A 75 -11.38 2.99 -5.32
N ARG A 76 -11.66 2.41 -6.51
CA ARG A 76 -13.03 2.11 -6.92
C ARG A 76 -13.50 0.80 -6.29
N GLY A 77 -14.46 0.89 -5.38
CA GLY A 77 -14.91 -0.25 -4.59
C GLY A 77 -15.46 -1.42 -5.39
N PHE A 78 -16.31 -1.13 -6.38
CA PHE A 78 -17.04 -2.16 -7.13
C PHE A 78 -16.14 -3.05 -8.00
N SER A 79 -15.08 -2.48 -8.58
CA SER A 79 -14.18 -3.18 -9.49
C SER A 79 -13.29 -4.22 -8.80
N PHE A 80 -13.22 -4.24 -7.46
CA PHE A 80 -12.47 -5.24 -6.70
C PHE A 80 -13.22 -6.56 -6.49
N PHE A 81 -14.53 -6.60 -6.73
CA PHE A 81 -15.35 -7.78 -6.43
C PHE A 81 -15.87 -8.43 -7.70
N GLN A 82 -15.64 -9.73 -7.85
CA GLN A 82 -16.25 -10.48 -8.94
C GLN A 82 -17.76 -10.58 -8.73
N LYS A 83 -18.55 -10.03 -9.66
CA LYS A 83 -20.01 -10.11 -9.66
C LYS A 83 -20.55 -10.78 -10.91
N LYS A 84 -21.68 -11.46 -10.75
CA LYS A 84 -22.53 -11.90 -11.87
C LYS A 84 -22.98 -10.66 -12.64
N GLU A 85 -23.07 -10.77 -13.96
CA GLU A 85 -23.44 -9.69 -14.88
C GLU A 85 -24.75 -8.99 -14.48
N SER A 86 -25.78 -9.75 -14.12
CA SER A 86 -27.07 -9.22 -13.65
C SER A 86 -27.01 -8.40 -12.36
N ARG A 87 -25.86 -8.36 -11.66
CA ARG A 87 -25.63 -7.56 -10.45
C ARG A 87 -24.59 -6.46 -10.66
N ARG A 88 -24.08 -6.28 -11.88
CA ARG A 88 -23.01 -5.32 -12.18
C ARG A 88 -23.55 -3.92 -12.50
N TRP A 89 -24.61 -3.86 -13.27
CA TRP A 89 -25.18 -2.59 -13.68
C TRP A 89 -26.03 -1.99 -12.56
N THR A 90 -25.95 -0.67 -12.43
CA THR A 90 -26.67 0.13 -11.43
C THR A 90 -27.74 1.01 -12.09
N TRP A 91 -27.69 1.18 -13.41
CA TRP A 91 -28.64 1.97 -14.17
C TRP A 91 -29.16 1.24 -15.40
N GLU A 92 -30.42 1.46 -15.75
CA GLU A 92 -31.10 0.96 -16.94
C GLU A 92 -31.68 2.12 -17.76
N SER A 93 -31.51 2.07 -19.08
CA SER A 93 -32.09 3.09 -19.96
C SER A 93 -33.62 3.07 -19.92
N PRO A 94 -34.31 4.20 -20.21
CA PRO A 94 -35.78 4.24 -20.21
C PRO A 94 -36.46 3.24 -21.15
N ASN A 95 -35.75 2.79 -22.19
CA ASN A 95 -36.22 1.76 -23.13
C ASN A 95 -35.87 0.33 -22.70
N GLY A 96 -35.22 0.14 -21.55
CA GLY A 96 -34.83 -1.17 -21.00
C GLY A 96 -33.72 -1.90 -21.75
N MET A 97 -33.12 -1.28 -22.78
CA MET A 97 -32.17 -1.96 -23.66
C MET A 97 -30.71 -1.82 -23.24
N THR A 98 -30.38 -0.81 -22.44
CA THR A 98 -29.00 -0.48 -22.09
C THR A 98 -28.84 -0.48 -20.58
N HIS A 99 -27.83 -1.22 -20.11
CA HIS A 99 -27.45 -1.29 -18.71
C HIS A 99 -26.06 -0.69 -18.53
N ALA A 100 -25.88 0.15 -17.51
CA ALA A 100 -24.59 0.78 -17.22
C ALA A 100 -24.22 0.68 -15.73
N GLU A 101 -22.93 0.59 -15.44
CA GLU A 101 -22.35 0.72 -14.10
C GLU A 101 -21.87 2.16 -13.93
N ILE A 102 -22.70 3.01 -13.32
CA ILE A 102 -22.42 4.46 -13.17
C ILE A 102 -22.42 4.94 -11.72
N ASP A 103 -22.95 4.13 -10.81
CA ASP A 103 -22.92 4.39 -9.36
C ASP A 103 -21.70 3.71 -8.75
N HIS A 104 -20.84 4.48 -8.09
CA HIS A 104 -19.61 3.97 -7.51
C HIS A 104 -19.39 4.48 -6.09
N ILE A 105 -18.86 3.56 -5.26
CA ILE A 105 -18.34 3.90 -3.94
C ILE A 105 -16.82 3.89 -4.02
N LEU A 106 -16.22 5.04 -3.77
CA LEU A 106 -14.78 5.24 -3.74
C LEU A 106 -14.27 5.22 -2.30
N THR A 107 -13.09 4.66 -2.07
CA THR A 107 -12.48 4.64 -0.74
C THR A 107 -10.96 4.69 -0.77
N ASN A 108 -10.34 5.31 0.23
CA ASN A 108 -8.89 5.25 0.43
C ASN A 108 -8.43 3.97 1.14
N GLN A 109 -9.34 3.17 1.72
CA GLN A 109 -9.02 1.96 2.51
C GLN A 109 -9.62 0.70 1.90
N LYS A 110 -8.86 0.03 1.01
CA LYS A 110 -9.29 -1.23 0.36
C LYS A 110 -9.75 -2.29 1.37
N TRP A 111 -9.00 -2.47 2.45
CA TRP A 111 -9.18 -3.55 3.42
C TRP A 111 -10.39 -3.34 4.36
N CYS A 112 -10.99 -2.13 4.36
CA CYS A 112 -12.26 -1.86 5.04
C CYS A 112 -13.46 -2.27 4.20
N LEU A 113 -13.34 -2.26 2.89
CA LEU A 113 -14.43 -2.56 1.99
C LEU A 113 -14.55 -4.08 1.83
N LEU A 114 -15.62 -4.66 2.38
CA LEU A 114 -15.85 -6.11 2.37
C LEU A 114 -16.66 -6.56 1.15
N ASP A 115 -17.56 -5.70 0.67
CA ASP A 115 -18.40 -5.97 -0.48
C ASP A 115 -18.95 -4.66 -1.05
N THR A 116 -19.13 -4.61 -2.36
CA THR A 116 -19.98 -3.61 -3.00
C THR A 116 -20.90 -4.34 -3.98
N SER A 117 -22.21 -4.18 -3.84
CA SER A 117 -23.22 -4.93 -4.60
C SER A 117 -24.52 -4.16 -4.78
N VAL A 118 -25.19 -4.41 -5.90
CA VAL A 118 -26.59 -4.03 -6.09
C VAL A 118 -27.50 -4.93 -5.27
N VAL A 119 -28.55 -4.36 -4.68
CA VAL A 119 -29.57 -5.08 -3.91
C VAL A 119 -30.60 -5.69 -4.88
N PRO A 120 -30.65 -7.04 -5.04
CA PRO A 120 -31.38 -7.64 -6.17
C PRO A 120 -32.91 -7.53 -6.11
N SER A 121 -33.49 -7.57 -4.91
CA SER A 121 -34.93 -7.67 -4.69
C SER A 121 -35.58 -6.33 -4.33
N PHE A 122 -34.82 -5.24 -4.40
CA PHE A 122 -35.33 -3.91 -4.10
C PHE A 122 -35.68 -3.20 -5.41
N ARG A 123 -36.98 -3.16 -5.72
CA ARG A 123 -37.48 -2.44 -6.88
C ARG A 123 -37.70 -0.97 -6.50
N THR A 124 -36.80 -0.12 -6.96
CA THR A 124 -37.02 1.32 -7.03
C THR A 124 -37.95 1.61 -8.20
N SER A 125 -38.81 2.62 -8.10
CA SER A 125 -39.55 3.15 -9.26
C SER A 125 -38.67 4.05 -10.13
N SER A 126 -37.35 3.82 -10.12
CA SER A 126 -36.31 4.57 -10.83
C SER A 126 -35.55 3.62 -11.74
N ASP A 127 -34.99 4.19 -12.79
CA ASP A 127 -33.96 3.64 -13.66
C ASP A 127 -32.67 3.22 -12.92
N HIS A 128 -32.46 3.70 -11.70
CA HIS A 128 -31.34 3.29 -10.84
C HIS A 128 -31.72 2.16 -9.88
N ARG A 129 -30.80 1.21 -9.69
CA ARG A 129 -30.89 0.15 -8.69
C ARG A 129 -30.21 0.55 -7.40
N LEU A 130 -30.76 0.10 -6.28
CA LEU A 130 -30.16 0.33 -4.97
C LEU A 130 -28.76 -0.31 -4.88
N PHE A 131 -27.75 0.53 -4.69
CA PHE A 131 -26.36 0.15 -4.53
C PHE A 131 -25.95 0.14 -3.06
N ARG A 132 -25.13 -0.84 -2.65
CA ARG A 132 -24.73 -1.02 -1.25
C ARG A 132 -23.25 -1.37 -1.13
N ALA A 133 -22.55 -0.67 -0.24
CA ALA A 133 -21.27 -1.12 0.30
C ALA A 133 -21.42 -1.77 1.69
N LYS A 134 -20.66 -2.83 1.92
CA LYS A 134 -20.43 -3.42 3.24
C LYS A 134 -19.04 -2.99 3.72
N ILE A 135 -19.02 -2.18 4.77
CA ILE A 135 -17.79 -1.57 5.29
C ILE A 135 -17.50 -2.13 6.69
N ARG A 136 -16.23 -2.43 6.96
CA ARG A 136 -15.72 -2.81 8.28
C ARG A 136 -14.78 -1.74 8.82
N LEU A 137 -15.25 -1.02 9.83
CA LEU A 137 -14.46 -0.05 10.57
C LEU A 137 -13.87 -0.71 11.82
N SER A 138 -12.54 -0.63 11.99
CA SER A 138 -11.87 -1.20 13.16
C SER A 138 -10.64 -0.40 13.55
N ARG A 139 -10.63 0.09 14.80
CA ARG A 139 -9.47 0.77 15.40
C ARG A 139 -8.22 -0.09 15.42
N LYS A 140 -8.35 -1.42 15.51
CA LYS A 140 -7.20 -2.33 15.45
C LYS A 140 -6.59 -2.32 14.06
N LEU A 141 -7.41 -2.37 13.02
CA LEU A 141 -6.94 -2.36 11.63
C LEU A 141 -6.35 -1.01 11.25
N GLU A 142 -6.97 0.08 11.70
CA GLU A 142 -6.43 1.44 11.58
C GLU A 142 -5.03 1.53 12.18
N LYS A 143 -4.87 1.08 13.44
CA LYS A 143 -3.54 0.99 14.07
C LYS A 143 -2.60 0.15 13.21
N HIS A 144 -2.98 -1.06 12.80
CA HIS A 144 -2.10 -1.92 12.00
C HIS A 144 -1.67 -1.31 10.66
N SER A 145 -2.53 -0.53 10.00
CA SER A 145 -2.18 0.15 8.75
C SER A 145 -1.35 1.42 8.98
N LEU A 146 -1.54 2.13 10.08
CA LEU A 146 -0.68 3.25 10.50
C LEU A 146 0.69 2.79 11.00
N HIS A 147 0.80 1.54 11.49
CA HIS A 147 2.08 0.90 11.72
C HIS A 147 2.71 0.66 10.35
N ARG A 148 3.51 1.64 9.91
CA ARG A 148 4.33 1.57 8.70
C ARG A 148 4.88 0.15 8.58
N PRO A 149 4.66 -0.57 7.46
CA PRO A 149 5.54 -1.66 7.11
C PRO A 149 6.96 -1.13 7.29
N ARG A 150 7.89 -1.92 7.85
CA ARG A 150 9.32 -1.55 7.88
C ARG A 150 9.60 -0.92 6.53
N GLY A 151 9.96 0.37 6.52
CA GLY A 151 10.18 1.09 5.27
C GLY A 151 11.01 0.19 4.38
N LYS A 152 10.56 -0.04 3.14
CA LYS A 152 11.30 -0.87 2.20
C LYS A 152 12.75 -0.45 2.32
N SER A 153 13.59 -1.42 2.66
CA SER A 153 15.01 -1.17 2.84
C SER A 153 15.49 -0.44 1.60
N LEU A 154 15.85 0.84 1.72
CA LEU A 154 16.34 1.59 0.58
C LEU A 154 17.56 0.83 0.06
N VAL A 155 17.51 0.45 -1.21
CA VAL A 155 18.66 -0.14 -1.89
C VAL A 155 19.79 0.88 -1.78
N VAL A 156 20.92 0.43 -1.25
CA VAL A 156 22.12 1.25 -1.15
C VAL A 156 22.91 0.97 -2.41
N TYR A 157 23.28 2.01 -3.14
CA TYR A 157 24.12 1.89 -4.32
C TYR A 157 25.55 2.29 -3.96
N ASP A 158 26.52 1.58 -4.51
CA ASP A 158 27.91 2.03 -4.48
C ASP A 158 28.09 3.14 -5.52
N GLU A 159 28.47 4.33 -5.06
CA GLU A 159 28.54 5.52 -5.91
C GLU A 159 29.58 5.38 -7.02
N ASN A 160 30.73 4.77 -6.72
CA ASN A 160 31.79 4.56 -7.71
C ASN A 160 31.36 3.57 -8.79
N THR A 161 30.79 2.43 -8.37
CA THR A 161 30.24 1.43 -9.29
C THR A 161 29.11 2.00 -10.13
N LEU A 162 28.21 2.79 -9.54
CA LEU A 162 27.12 3.43 -10.27
C LEU A 162 27.65 4.38 -11.35
N ASN A 163 28.60 5.25 -11.00
CA ASN A 163 29.21 6.18 -11.95
C ASN A 163 29.95 5.45 -13.07
N GLU A 164 30.67 4.38 -12.74
CA GLU A 164 31.36 3.55 -13.74
C GLU A 164 30.37 2.91 -14.72
N VAL A 165 29.29 2.31 -14.22
CA VAL A 165 28.28 1.64 -15.06
C VAL A 165 27.54 2.66 -15.92
N LEU A 166 27.14 3.81 -15.36
CA LEU A 166 26.50 4.90 -16.11
C LEU A 166 27.39 5.42 -17.25
N SER A 167 28.71 5.50 -17.03
CA SER A 167 29.68 5.95 -18.05
C SER A 167 29.90 4.95 -19.18
N LYS A 168 29.63 3.66 -18.92
CA LYS A 168 29.78 2.56 -19.89
C LYS A 168 28.48 2.27 -20.65
N CYS A 169 27.35 2.78 -20.16
CA CYS A 169 26.06 2.63 -20.84
C CYS A 169 26.02 3.46 -22.12
N ASP A 170 25.57 2.81 -23.18
CA ASP A 170 25.36 3.45 -24.47
C ASP A 170 23.93 4.02 -24.53
N TRP A 171 23.82 5.33 -24.32
CA TRP A 171 22.55 6.06 -24.28
C TRP A 171 22.15 6.46 -25.70
N GLN A 172 21.65 5.49 -26.46
CA GLN A 172 21.12 5.73 -27.80
C GLN A 172 19.83 6.54 -27.73
N ILE A 173 19.74 7.58 -28.57
CA ILE A 173 18.53 8.38 -28.72
C ILE A 173 17.72 7.79 -29.86
N ASN A 174 16.48 7.39 -29.58
CA ASN A 174 15.58 6.86 -30.60
C ASN A 174 14.66 7.95 -31.17
N GLU A 175 14.19 7.76 -32.40
CA GLU A 175 13.26 8.69 -33.06
C GLU A 175 11.86 8.65 -32.43
N ASP A 176 11.43 7.47 -31.95
CA ASP A 176 10.19 7.35 -31.17
C ASP A 176 10.43 7.68 -29.70
N LEU A 177 9.73 8.71 -29.22
CA LEU A 177 9.80 9.19 -27.84
C LEU A 177 9.36 8.13 -26.82
N THR A 178 8.46 7.24 -27.19
CA THR A 178 8.00 6.19 -26.28
C THR A 178 9.08 5.13 -26.10
N GLU A 179 9.64 4.65 -27.21
CA GLU A 179 10.74 3.68 -27.23
C GLU A 179 12.02 4.25 -26.57
N ASP A 180 12.35 5.52 -26.81
CA ASP A 180 13.47 6.21 -26.15
C ASP A 180 13.32 6.23 -24.62
N TYR A 181 12.12 6.55 -24.14
CA TYR A 181 11.83 6.54 -22.69
C TYR A 181 11.92 5.13 -22.09
N GLU A 182 11.41 4.11 -22.79
CA GLU A 182 11.49 2.72 -22.33
C GLU A 182 12.94 2.23 -22.24
N LEU A 183 13.76 2.51 -23.25
CA LEU A 183 15.19 2.19 -23.28
C LEU A 183 15.96 2.89 -22.17
N LEU A 184 15.67 4.18 -21.92
CA LEU A 184 16.25 4.93 -20.81
C LEU A 184 15.91 4.29 -19.45
N VAL A 185 14.63 3.94 -19.25
CA VAL A 185 14.18 3.31 -18.00
C VAL A 185 14.81 1.94 -17.82
N GLU A 186 14.98 1.16 -18.88
CA GLU A 186 15.63 -0.16 -18.84
C GLU A 186 17.14 -0.03 -18.53
N GLY A 187 17.84 0.89 -19.19
CA GLY A 187 19.24 1.19 -18.93
C GLY A 187 19.47 1.60 -17.48
N LEU A 188 18.66 2.52 -16.95
CA LEU A 188 18.75 2.95 -15.55
C LEU A 188 18.48 1.81 -14.55
N LYS A 189 17.54 0.92 -14.85
CA LYS A 189 17.29 -0.26 -14.01
C LYS A 189 18.49 -1.21 -13.99
N SER A 190 19.07 -1.49 -15.15
CA SER A 190 20.27 -2.33 -15.27
C SER A 190 21.45 -1.75 -14.49
N CYS A 191 21.69 -0.44 -14.63
CA CYS A 191 22.71 0.28 -13.85
C CYS A 191 22.49 0.16 -12.35
N ALA A 192 21.24 0.36 -11.90
CA ALA A 192 20.87 0.26 -10.50
C ALA A 192 21.08 -1.15 -9.94
N GLU A 193 20.75 -2.19 -10.71
CA GLU A 193 20.97 -3.58 -10.30
C GLU A 193 22.47 -3.89 -10.12
N LEU A 194 23.30 -3.48 -11.09
CA LEU A 194 24.76 -3.69 -11.04
C LEU A 194 25.43 -2.92 -9.90
N ALA A 195 24.96 -1.71 -9.59
CA ALA A 195 25.49 -0.89 -8.51
C ALA A 195 24.90 -1.22 -7.13
N SER A 196 23.92 -2.14 -7.07
CA SER A 196 23.23 -2.44 -5.81
C SER A 196 24.14 -3.19 -4.84
N VAL A 197 24.28 -2.66 -3.63
CA VAL A 197 25.06 -3.29 -2.56
C VAL A 197 24.11 -4.03 -1.63
N PRO A 198 24.38 -5.30 -1.29
CA PRO A 198 23.65 -5.99 -0.25
C PRO A 198 23.74 -5.15 1.02
N GLN A 199 22.60 -4.71 1.55
CA GLN A 199 22.62 -3.99 2.82
C GLN A 199 23.32 -4.87 3.85
N ALA A 200 24.34 -4.30 4.50
CA ALA A 200 24.98 -4.91 5.65
C ALA A 200 23.86 -5.38 6.59
N ARG A 201 23.78 -6.70 6.81
CA ARG A 201 22.80 -7.27 7.74
C ARG A 201 22.96 -6.48 9.03
N ARG A 202 21.87 -5.87 9.50
CA ARG A 202 21.88 -5.15 10.78
C ARG A 202 22.60 -6.06 11.77
N SER A 203 23.66 -5.54 12.40
CA SER A 203 24.46 -6.29 13.34
C SER A 203 23.52 -7.07 14.26
N ASP A 204 23.70 -8.39 14.30
CA ASP A 204 22.76 -9.28 14.94
C ASP A 204 22.47 -8.79 16.37
N ARG A 205 21.21 -8.41 16.60
CA ARG A 205 20.75 -7.88 17.89
C ARG A 205 20.77 -8.94 18.99
N ILE A 206 20.88 -10.21 18.57
CA ILE A 206 20.84 -11.42 19.38
C ILE A 206 22.03 -12.27 18.94
N SER A 207 22.87 -12.66 19.90
CA SER A 207 24.05 -13.47 19.67
C SER A 207 23.70 -14.89 19.19
N ILE A 208 24.65 -15.54 18.53
CA ILE A 208 24.51 -16.94 18.09
C ILE A 208 24.23 -17.87 19.28
N THR A 209 24.85 -17.60 20.43
CA THR A 209 24.64 -18.37 21.67
C THR A 209 23.20 -18.25 22.16
N THR A 210 22.62 -17.05 22.18
CA THR A 210 21.21 -16.83 22.55
C THR A 210 20.25 -17.44 21.54
N LYS A 211 20.55 -17.36 20.23
CA LYS A 211 19.79 -18.07 19.20
C LYS A 211 19.75 -19.59 19.46
N GLY A 212 20.90 -20.18 19.83
CA GLY A 212 20.98 -21.60 20.22
C GLY A 212 20.17 -21.95 21.47
N LEU A 213 20.09 -21.06 22.47
CA LEU A 213 19.22 -21.25 23.65
C LEU A 213 17.74 -21.23 23.27
N LEU A 214 17.32 -20.30 22.42
CA LEU A 214 15.93 -20.21 21.93
C LEU A 214 15.53 -21.43 21.09
N GLU A 215 16.46 -21.99 20.32
CA GLU A 215 16.22 -23.25 19.60
C GLU A 215 16.07 -24.44 20.54
N LYS A 216 16.89 -24.52 21.61
CA LYS A 216 16.73 -25.53 22.66
C LYS A 216 15.36 -25.42 23.35
N GLU A 217 14.92 -24.19 23.66
CA GLU A 217 13.60 -23.94 24.24
C GLU A 217 12.47 -24.41 23.30
N ARG A 218 12.56 -24.10 22.00
CA ARG A 218 11.57 -24.54 21.01
C ARG A 218 11.47 -26.06 20.92
N LYS A 219 12.60 -26.76 20.88
CA LYS A 219 12.63 -28.24 20.83
C LYS A 219 11.99 -28.84 22.08
N GLN A 220 12.25 -28.25 23.26
CA GLN A 220 11.72 -28.75 24.51
C GLN A 220 10.22 -28.45 24.71
N LYS A 221 9.70 -27.39 24.09
CA LYS A 221 8.25 -27.09 24.07
C LYS A 221 7.44 -28.11 23.25
N LEU A 222 8.09 -28.78 22.30
CA LEU A 222 7.48 -29.81 21.45
C LEU A 222 7.55 -31.22 22.07
N ASP A 223 8.32 -31.41 23.14
CA ASP A 223 8.47 -32.69 23.83
C ASP A 223 7.36 -32.87 24.89
N PRO A 224 6.46 -33.86 24.74
CA PRO A 224 5.39 -34.15 25.70
C PRO A 224 5.89 -34.63 27.07
N THR A 225 7.15 -35.07 27.15
CA THR A 225 7.76 -35.72 28.31
C THR A 225 8.67 -34.76 29.10
N ALA A 226 8.80 -33.52 28.65
CA ALA A 226 9.73 -32.56 29.22
C ALA A 226 9.37 -32.18 30.67
N ALA A 227 10.30 -32.46 31.59
CA ALA A 227 10.14 -32.09 32.99
C ALA A 227 9.97 -30.57 33.15
N ARG A 228 8.90 -30.14 33.83
CA ARG A 228 8.55 -28.73 34.06
C ARG A 228 9.70 -27.88 34.64
N LEU A 229 10.52 -28.47 35.51
CA LEU A 229 11.71 -27.82 36.07
C LEU A 229 12.78 -27.51 35.00
N LYS A 230 13.04 -28.44 34.08
CA LYS A 230 14.01 -28.22 32.98
C LYS A 230 13.53 -27.06 32.08
N TRP A 231 12.23 -27.02 31.79
CA TRP A 231 11.63 -25.94 31.02
C TRP A 231 11.77 -24.57 31.70
N LEU A 232 11.49 -24.48 33.01
CA LEU A 232 11.64 -23.24 33.78
C LEU A 232 13.07 -22.70 33.75
N VAL A 233 14.05 -23.59 33.92
CA VAL A 233 15.48 -23.24 33.90
C VAL A 233 15.91 -22.73 32.52
N ILE A 234 15.48 -23.40 31.44
CA ILE A 234 15.78 -22.98 30.07
C ILE A 234 15.13 -21.63 29.75
N ASN A 235 13.86 -21.42 30.13
CA ASN A 235 13.17 -20.16 29.89
C ASN A 235 13.82 -19.00 30.66
N ALA A 236 14.19 -19.21 31.92
CA ALA A 236 14.93 -18.21 32.70
C ALA A 236 16.28 -17.86 32.05
N SER A 237 16.99 -18.86 31.53
CA SER A 237 18.26 -18.68 30.81
C SER A 237 18.07 -17.92 29.49
N CYS A 238 17.05 -18.25 28.70
CA CYS A 238 16.73 -17.53 27.46
C CYS A 238 16.40 -16.05 27.73
N ARG A 239 15.59 -15.77 28.76
CA ARG A 239 15.24 -14.38 29.14
C ARG A 239 16.47 -13.58 29.55
N ARG A 240 17.36 -14.16 30.35
CA ARG A 240 18.60 -13.52 30.78
C ARG A 240 19.52 -13.23 29.60
N ALA A 241 19.75 -14.23 28.74
CA ALA A 241 20.61 -14.09 27.57
C ALA A 241 20.08 -13.04 26.57
N LEU A 242 18.76 -13.01 26.35
CA LEU A 242 18.10 -11.96 25.55
C LEU A 242 18.31 -10.56 26.15
N GLN A 243 18.15 -10.42 27.46
CA GLN A 243 18.33 -9.13 28.13
C GLN A 243 19.78 -8.63 28.01
N GLU A 244 20.75 -9.51 28.22
CA GLU A 244 22.18 -9.20 28.08
C GLU A 244 22.54 -8.80 26.65
N ASP A 245 22.07 -9.55 25.64
CA ASP A 245 22.31 -9.21 24.23
C ASP A 245 21.71 -7.84 23.85
N LEU A 246 20.49 -7.56 24.32
CA LEU A 246 19.84 -6.26 24.09
C LEU A 246 20.60 -5.12 24.77
N GLN A 247 21.16 -5.36 25.97
CA GLN A 247 21.95 -4.37 26.70
C GLN A 247 23.30 -4.12 26.02
N ARG A 248 24.00 -5.17 25.59
CA ARG A 248 25.24 -5.07 24.80
C ARG A 248 25.01 -4.34 23.48
N TYR A 249 23.93 -4.65 22.78
CA TYR A 249 23.56 -3.97 21.54
C TYR A 249 23.29 -2.47 21.77
N LYS A 250 22.59 -2.11 22.86
CA LYS A 250 22.38 -0.72 23.26
C LYS A 250 23.71 0.01 23.49
N GLN A 251 24.61 -0.59 24.27
CA GLN A 251 25.93 -0.02 24.56
C GLN A 251 26.77 0.18 23.30
N LYS A 252 26.81 -0.82 22.41
CA LYS A 252 27.50 -0.73 21.12
C LYS A 252 26.96 0.43 20.27
N LYS A 253 25.64 0.59 20.19
CA LYS A 253 25.01 1.69 19.44
C LYS A 253 25.29 3.07 20.03
N LEU A 254 25.44 3.16 21.35
CA LEU A 254 25.86 4.41 22.01
C LEU A 254 27.30 4.76 21.63
N LEU A 255 28.22 3.79 21.66
CA LEU A 255 29.61 3.97 21.26
C LEU A 255 29.73 4.41 19.79
N GLU A 256 29.05 3.71 18.87
CA GLU A 256 29.02 4.08 17.44
C GLU A 256 28.47 5.50 17.21
N ALA A 257 27.47 5.92 18.01
CA ALA A 257 26.90 7.27 17.91
C ALA A 257 27.85 8.35 18.43
N THR A 258 28.59 8.07 19.51
CA THR A 258 29.61 8.96 20.05
C THR A 258 30.78 9.13 19.08
N GLU A 259 31.24 8.04 18.44
CA GLU A 259 32.31 8.07 17.43
C GLU A 259 31.92 8.88 16.19
N LYS A 260 30.66 8.79 15.76
CA LYS A 260 30.14 9.50 14.59
C LYS A 260 29.70 10.94 14.85
N LYS A 261 29.88 11.47 16.07
CA LYS A 261 29.37 12.79 16.52
C LYS A 261 27.88 13.00 16.16
N ALA A 262 27.10 11.92 16.15
CA ALA A 262 25.70 11.97 15.73
C ALA A 262 24.79 12.43 16.89
N VAL A 263 23.80 13.26 16.59
CA VAL A 263 22.87 13.82 17.58
C VAL A 263 22.06 12.69 18.25
N TRP A 264 22.00 12.71 19.58
CA TRP A 264 21.37 11.72 20.47
C TRP A 264 19.97 11.24 20.03
N LYS A 265 19.15 12.13 19.45
CA LYS A 265 17.78 11.82 19.01
C LYS A 265 17.72 10.74 17.91
N ASN A 266 18.74 10.64 17.06
CA ASN A 266 18.78 9.64 15.98
C ASN A 266 19.17 8.24 16.48
N ALA A 267 19.88 8.13 17.61
CA ALA A 267 20.29 6.84 18.19
C ALA A 267 19.15 6.15 18.97
N VAL A 268 18.35 6.93 19.71
CA VAL A 268 17.31 6.42 20.63
C VAL A 268 16.05 5.95 19.88
N GLY A 269 15.71 6.55 18.75
CA GLY A 269 14.53 6.18 17.94
C GLY A 269 14.50 4.71 17.48
N THR A 270 15.66 4.05 17.43
CA THR A 270 15.79 2.63 17.06
C THR A 270 15.64 1.65 18.23
N CYS A 271 15.65 2.14 19.48
CA CYS A 271 15.63 1.30 20.68
C CYS A 271 14.24 1.11 21.30
N VAL A 272 13.27 1.96 20.97
CA VAL A 272 11.91 1.87 21.53
C VAL A 272 11.00 1.11 20.57
N THR A 273 11.11 -0.22 20.53
CA THR A 273 9.99 -1.05 20.05
C THR A 273 10.00 -2.39 20.76
N THR A 274 8.90 -2.66 21.45
CA THR A 274 8.44 -3.93 22.05
C THR A 274 9.12 -4.39 23.34
N MET A 275 8.61 -3.89 24.48
CA MET A 275 8.42 -4.74 25.67
C MET A 275 7.06 -5.40 25.53
N PHE A 276 7.02 -6.71 25.26
CA PHE A 276 5.82 -7.49 25.51
C PHE A 276 5.72 -7.72 27.02
N HIS A 277 4.79 -7.00 27.66
CA HIS A 277 4.27 -7.39 28.97
C HIS A 277 3.30 -8.55 28.72
N CYS A 278 3.73 -9.77 29.00
CA CYS A 278 2.83 -10.92 29.14
C CYS A 278 2.49 -10.99 30.63
N GLN A 279 1.36 -10.42 31.04
CA GLN A 279 0.80 -10.69 32.35
C GLN A 279 0.09 -12.05 32.29
N SER A 280 0.44 -12.87 33.28
CA SER A 280 -0.13 -14.17 33.64
C SER A 280 -1.63 -14.12 33.89
#